data_AF-A0A7S7QSX7-F1
#
_entry.id   AF-A0A7S7QSX7-F1
#
_cell.length_a   1.000
_cell.length_b   1.000
_cell.length_c   1.000
_cell.angle_alpha   90.00
_cell.angle_beta   90.00
_cell.angle_gamma   90.00
#
_symmetry.space_group_name_H-M   'P 1'
#
loop_
_entity.id
_entity.type
_entity.pdbx_description
1 polymer ?
#
loop_
_entity_poly.entity_id
_entity_poly.type
_entity_poly.pdbx_seq_one_letter_code
_entity_poly.pdbx_strand_id
1 'polypeptide(L)' 'MLSQAPPRQARFVVRTGGTGWMVYDRERKGPALLKNAGFAEKLTKEQAEQLKQALTDAVTPTKTGKPRP' A
#
# COMPACT_ATOMS: atom_id res chain seq x y z
N MET A 1 8.39 -11.23 -28.14
CA MET A 1 8.71 -9.98 -27.40
C MET A 1 7.93 -10.00 -26.09
N LEU A 2 8.62 -10.17 -24.95
CA LEU A 2 7.97 -10.13 -23.64
C LEU A 2 7.62 -8.67 -23.36
N SER A 3 6.34 -8.32 -23.43
CA SER A 3 5.83 -7.04 -22.94
C SER A 3 6.01 -7.00 -21.43
N GLN A 4 7.20 -6.61 -20.96
CA GLN A 4 7.36 -6.14 -19.59
C GLN A 4 6.50 -4.88 -19.48
N ALA A 5 5.25 -5.07 -19.05
CA ALA A 5 4.45 -3.97 -18.55
C ALA A 5 5.34 -3.22 -17.54
N PRO A 6 5.42 -1.88 -17.62
CA PRO A 6 6.20 -1.12 -16.65
C PRO A 6 5.80 -1.59 -15.25
N PRO A 7 6.75 -1.71 -14.31
CA PRO A 7 6.47 -2.22 -12.98
C PRO A 7 5.24 -1.47 -12.47
N ARG A 8 4.13 -2.21 -12.26
CA ARG A 8 2.86 -1.61 -11.83
C ARG A 8 3.20 -0.77 -10.62
N GLN A 9 3.11 0.54 -10.77
CA GLN A 9 3.50 1.44 -9.71
C GLN A 9 2.69 1.07 -8.46
N ALA A 10 3.36 0.95 -7.32
CA ALA A 10 2.70 0.52 -6.09
C ALA A 10 1.47 1.40 -5.84
N ARG A 11 0.30 0.76 -5.73
CA ARG A 11 -0.98 1.44 -5.51
C ARG A 11 -0.93 2.31 -4.26
N PHE A 12 -0.30 1.79 -3.20
CA PHE A 12 -0.14 2.46 -1.93
C PHE A 12 1.26 3.04 -1.77
N VAL A 13 1.35 4.30 -1.35
CA VAL A 13 2.63 4.98 -1.10
C VAL A 13 2.57 5.77 0.20
N VAL A 14 3.65 5.74 0.97
CA VAL A 14 3.77 6.55 2.19
C VAL A 14 4.12 7.98 1.81
N ARG A 15 3.35 8.94 2.30
CA ARG A 15 3.59 10.37 2.09
C ARG A 15 3.40 11.12 3.41
N THR A 16 4.16 12.19 3.60
CA THR A 16 3.93 13.14 4.68
C THR A 16 3.01 14.26 4.20
N GLY A 17 2.07 14.69 5.06
CA GLY A 17 1.16 15.81 4.85
C GLY A 17 1.19 16.78 6.03
N GLY A 18 0.33 17.80 6.01
CA GLY A 18 0.31 18.84 7.05
C GLY A 18 -0.05 18.35 8.46
N THR A 19 -0.68 17.17 8.58
CA THR A 19 -1.15 16.57 9.83
C THR A 19 -0.40 15.30 10.24
N GLY A 20 0.68 14.93 9.54
CA GLY A 20 1.47 13.73 9.82
C GLY A 20 1.69 12.85 8.59
N TRP A 21 2.08 11.59 8.82
CA TRP A 21 2.26 10.61 7.74
C TRP A 21 0.93 9.98 7.35
N MET A 22 0.83 9.55 6.10
CA MET A 22 -0.33 8.85 5.57
C MET A 22 0.07 7.80 4.54
N VAL A 23 -0.77 6.80 4.36
CA VAL A 23 -0.71 5.92 3.19
C VAL A 23 -1.63 6.49 2.13
N TYR A 24 -1.06 6.95 1.03
CA TYR A 24 -1.78 7.48 -0.13
C TYR A 24 -2.13 6.34 -1.08
N ASP A 25 -3.41 6.17 -1.36
CA ASP A 25 -3.92 5.27 -2.40
C ASP A 25 -4.00 6.03 -3.72
N ARG A 26 -3.13 5.66 -4.67
CA ARG A 26 -3.06 6.28 -5.99
C ARG A 26 -4.32 6.06 -6.82
N GLU A 27 -5.05 4.97 -6.60
CA GLU A 27 -6.32 4.73 -7.31
C GLU A 27 -7.42 5.65 -6.80
N ARG A 28 -7.44 5.91 -5.48
CA ARG A 28 -8.41 6.84 -4.86
C ARG A 28 -7.97 8.29 -4.89
N LYS A 29 -6.72 8.55 -5.27
CA LYS A 29 -6.08 9.88 -5.25
C LYS A 29 -6.16 10.57 -3.89
N GLY A 30 -6.10 9.80 -2.80
CA GLY A 30 -6.26 10.30 -1.43
C GLY A 30 -5.72 9.33 -0.38
N PRO A 31 -5.97 9.58 0.92
CA PRO A 31 -5.61 8.63 1.96
C PRO A 31 -6.28 7.27 1.72
N ALA A 32 -5.54 6.19 1.94
CA ALA A 32 -6.05 4.85 1.83
C ALA A 32 -7.16 4.64 2.85
N LEU A 33 -8.25 4.00 2.44
CA LEU A 33 -9.35 3.69 3.34
C LEU A 33 -9.11 2.32 3.96
N LEU A 34 -9.02 2.30 5.28
CA LEU A 34 -8.90 1.11 6.10
C LEU A 34 -10.30 0.60 6.44
N LYS A 35 -10.51 -0.71 6.28
CA LYS A 35 -11.82 -1.34 6.49
C LYS A 35 -12.43 -1.05 7.86
N ASN A 36 -11.60 -0.93 8.90
CA ASN A 36 -12.06 -0.80 10.31
C ASN A 36 -11.57 0.47 11.02
N ALA A 37 -10.80 1.34 10.36
CA ALA A 37 -10.11 2.45 11.03
C ALA A 37 -10.26 3.81 10.32
N GLY A 38 -11.06 3.89 9.25
CA GLY A 38 -11.22 5.13 8.48
C GLY A 38 -10.04 5.41 7.56
N PHE A 39 -9.61 6.66 7.44
CA PHE A 39 -8.52 7.06 6.56
C PHE A 39 -7.14 6.79 7.19
N ALA A 40 -6.20 6.29 6.39
CA ALA A 40 -4.82 6.04 6.78
C ALA A 40 -3.99 7.34 6.82
N GLU A 41 -4.41 8.29 7.65
CA GLU A 41 -3.78 9.60 7.86
C GLU A 41 -3.43 9.83 9.33
N LYS A 42 -2.69 10.90 9.64
CA LYS A 42 -2.23 11.24 11.00
C LYS A 42 -1.42 10.12 11.67
N LEU A 43 -0.70 9.35 10.85
CA LEU A 43 0.12 8.24 11.29
C LEU A 43 1.54 8.73 11.61
N THR A 44 2.27 7.95 12.39
CA THR A 44 3.73 8.02 12.37
C THR A 44 4.27 7.41 11.08
N LYS A 45 5.55 7.66 10.79
CA LYS A 45 6.21 7.08 9.62
C LYS A 45 6.19 5.56 9.68
N GLU A 46 6.49 4.98 10.85
CA GLU A 46 6.50 3.52 11.06
C GLU A 46 5.11 2.92 10.84
N GLN A 47 4.07 3.55 11.38
CA GLN A 47 2.69 3.12 11.19
C GLN A 47 2.28 3.17 9.71
N ALA A 48 2.64 4.23 9.00
CA ALA A 48 2.34 4.37 7.57
C ALA A 48 3.06 3.31 6.73
N GLU A 49 4.33 3.00 7.02
CA GLU A 49 5.08 1.94 6.35
C GLU A 49 4.49 0.55 6.61
N GLN A 50 4.15 0.23 7.87
CA GLN A 50 3.47 -1.03 8.21
C GLN A 50 2.13 -1.17 7.49
N LEU A 51 1.32 -0.10 7.47
CA LEU A 51 0.03 -0.09 6.77
C LEU A 51 0.17 -0.21 5.26
N LYS A 52 1.14 0.46 4.64
CA LYS A 52 1.47 0.30 3.22
C LYS A 52 1.78 -1.17 2.92
N GLN A 53 2.60 -1.81 3.75
CA GLN A 53 2.98 -3.21 3.55
C GLN A 53 1.75 -4.13 3.65
N ALA A 54 0.92 -3.96 4.69
CA ALA A 54 -0.30 -4.74 4.88
C ALA A 54 -1.31 -4.54 3.73
N LEU A 55 -1.48 -3.30 3.25
CA LEU A 55 -2.35 -2.98 2.12
C LEU A 55 -1.80 -3.55 0.81
N THR A 56 -0.49 -3.53 0.62
CA THR A 56 0.16 -4.14 -0.54
C THR A 56 -0.06 -5.65 -0.54
N ASP A 57 0.17 -6.31 0.59
CA ASP A 57 -0.02 -7.76 0.77
C ASP A 57 -1.49 -8.17 0.60
N ALA A 58 -2.44 -7.35 1.04
CA ALA A 58 -3.86 -7.61 0.85
C ALA A 58 -4.34 -7.46 -0.60
N VAL A 59 -3.67 -6.64 -1.42
CA VAL A 59 -4.06 -6.37 -2.82
C VAL A 59 -3.29 -7.25 -3.81
N THR A 60 -2.07 -7.65 -3.48
CA THR A 60 -1.43 -8.77 -4.17
C THR A 60 -2.05 -10.06 -3.64
N PRO A 61 -2.81 -10.86 -4.41
CA PRO A 61 -3.04 -12.23 -4.00
C PRO A 61 -1.65 -12.83 -3.87
N THR A 62 -1.23 -13.15 -2.65
CA THR A 62 0.03 -13.81 -2.40
C THR A 62 0.07 -15.02 -3.33
N LYS A 63 0.97 -14.97 -4.32
CA LYS A 63 1.70 -16.16 -4.73
C LYS A 63 2.39 -16.65 -3.46
N THR A 64 1.66 -17.37 -2.62
CA THR A 64 2.25 -18.30 -1.67
C THR A 64 2.86 -19.40 -2.54
N GLY A 65 4.04 -19.12 -3.08
CA GLY A 65 4.97 -20.15 -3.48
C GLY A 65 5.35 -20.88 -2.21
N LYS A 66 4.59 -21.92 -1.86
CA LYS A 66 5.16 -23.06 -1.12
C LYS A 66 6.31 -23.58 -1.99
N PRO A 67 7.55 -23.73 -1.49
CA PRO A 67 8.42 -24.71 -2.10
C PRO A 67 7.77 -26.07 -1.85
N ARG A 68 7.36 -26.73 -2.93
CA ARG A 68 7.18 -28.18 -3.03
C ARG A 68 8.15 -28.56 -4.16
N PRO A 69 9.08 -29.51 -4.01
CA PRO A 69 9.02 -30.73 -3.19
C PRO A 69 9.79 -30.67 -1.87
#